data_AF-A0A318CP48-F1
#
_entry.id   AF-A0A318CP48-F1
#
_cell.length_a   1.000
_cell.length_b   1.000
_cell.length_c   1.000
_cell.angle_alpha   90.00
_cell.angle_beta   90.00
_cell.angle_gamma   90.00
#
_symmetry.space_group_name_H-M   'P 1'
#
loop_
_entity.id
_entity.type
_entity.pdbx_description
1 polymer ?
#
loop_
_entity_poly.entity_id
_entity_poly.type
_entity_poly.pdbx_seq_one_letter_code
_entity_poly.pdbx_strand_id
1 'polypeptide(L)'
;MNQLTEKISRINELLDSKGARAVQKKPGLGNRPELFGYIPQFVFDAVSEVLGADSWSHTVDEHFHTDKQAVVRVTVTIGGASHTQFGESQIIRGDTGSALKGAVTDAVQKCLALFGIGGKAYRGELKPVFQAGTSMSLVDAEVPSEFDQLCREARALNRGSGKPDLEQGRTFWKKCMATGRLKGLSETEKTQLAKILRGV
;
A
#
# COMPACT_ATOMS: atom_id res chain seq x y z
N MET A 1 5.77 27.31 -23.65
CA MET A 1 5.75 26.91 -22.23
C MET A 1 7.20 26.77 -21.78
N ASN A 2 7.54 26.94 -20.49
CA ASN A 2 8.91 26.67 -20.04
C ASN A 2 9.19 25.16 -20.18
N GLN A 3 10.38 24.78 -20.63
CA GLN A 3 10.81 23.37 -20.80
C GLN A 3 10.60 22.55 -19.51
N LEU A 4 10.76 23.16 -18.34
CA LEU A 4 10.49 22.50 -17.06
C LEU A 4 9.00 22.20 -16.85
N THR A 5 8.10 23.11 -17.24
CA THR A 5 6.65 22.91 -17.14
C THR A 5 6.19 21.72 -17.99
N GLU A 6 6.73 21.56 -19.20
CA GLU A 6 6.43 20.42 -20.07
C GLU A 6 6.90 19.11 -19.45
N LYS A 7 8.10 19.08 -18.86
CA LYS A 7 8.61 17.93 -18.12
C LYS A 7 7.73 17.59 -16.91
N ILE A 8 7.30 18.57 -16.13
CA ILE A 8 6.39 18.37 -14.98
C ILE A 8 5.06 17.76 -15.44
N SER A 9 4.47 18.28 -16.53
CA SER A 9 3.26 17.71 -17.12
C SER A 9 3.48 16.24 -17.48
N ARG A 10 4.60 15.92 -18.13
CA ARG A 10 4.94 14.55 -18.51
C ARG A 10 5.12 13.61 -17.30
N ILE A 11 5.73 14.08 -16.22
CA ILE A 11 5.87 13.31 -14.97
C ILE A 11 4.49 12.97 -14.41
N ASN A 12 3.58 13.94 -14.37
CA ASN A 12 2.23 13.74 -13.87
C ASN A 12 1.41 12.79 -14.77
N GLU A 13 1.56 12.88 -16.11
CA GLU A 13 0.98 11.90 -17.03
C GLU A 13 1.49 10.48 -16.79
N LEU A 14 2.79 10.32 -16.52
CA LEU A 14 3.36 9.02 -16.17
C LEU A 14 2.75 8.49 -14.88
N LEU A 15 2.61 9.31 -13.84
CA LEU A 15 1.96 8.92 -12.59
C LEU A 15 0.49 8.52 -12.80
N ASP A 16 -0.24 9.28 -13.60
CA ASP A 16 -1.64 9.00 -13.94
C ASP A 16 -1.78 7.68 -14.72
N SER A 17 -0.87 7.41 -15.65
CA SER A 17 -0.87 6.16 -16.43
C SER A 17 -0.67 4.91 -15.55
N LYS A 18 -0.08 5.06 -14.37
CA LYS A 18 0.02 3.95 -13.42
C LYS A 18 -1.31 3.68 -12.73
N GLY A 19 -2.22 4.65 -12.65
CA GLY A 19 -3.53 4.49 -12.02
C GLY A 19 -3.44 4.04 -10.56
N ALA A 20 -4.37 3.17 -10.15
CA ALA A 20 -4.51 2.78 -8.76
C ALA A 20 -3.27 2.12 -8.13
N ARG A 21 -2.45 1.39 -8.91
CA ARG A 21 -1.22 0.75 -8.37
C ARG A 21 -0.17 1.74 -7.88
N ALA A 22 -0.21 3.00 -8.33
CA ALA A 22 0.68 4.05 -7.83
C ALA A 22 0.10 4.80 -6.62
N VAL A 23 -1.14 4.51 -6.21
CA VAL A 23 -1.83 5.19 -5.12
C VAL A 23 -1.89 4.29 -3.90
N GLN A 24 -1.58 4.85 -2.74
CA GLN A 24 -1.71 4.22 -1.44
C GLN A 24 -2.70 4.98 -0.57
N LYS A 25 -3.39 4.22 0.28
CA LYS A 25 -4.18 4.76 1.38
C LYS A 25 -3.30 4.94 2.61
N LYS A 26 -3.22 6.17 3.12
CA LYS A 26 -2.62 6.47 4.43
C LYS A 26 -3.73 6.54 5.48
N PRO A 27 -3.70 5.69 6.52
CA PRO A 27 -4.70 5.75 7.57
C PRO A 27 -4.68 7.11 8.26
N GLY A 28 -5.86 7.60 8.63
CA GLY A 28 -5.98 8.81 9.44
C GLY A 28 -5.30 8.62 10.81
N LEU A 29 -4.73 9.69 11.34
CA LEU A 29 -4.18 9.74 12.71
C LEU A 29 -5.15 10.52 13.60
N GLY A 30 -5.75 9.83 14.58
CA GLY A 30 -6.76 10.41 15.48
C GLY A 30 -8.00 10.89 14.71
N ASN A 31 -8.34 12.18 14.85
CA ASN A 31 -9.47 12.80 14.15
C ASN A 31 -9.15 13.24 12.72
N ARG A 32 -7.93 12.99 12.21
CA ARG A 32 -7.57 13.36 10.84
C ARG A 32 -8.23 12.38 9.85
N PRO A 33 -8.82 12.88 8.76
CA PRO A 33 -9.39 12.02 7.74
C PRO A 33 -8.31 11.14 7.11
N GLU A 34 -8.75 10.01 6.56
CA GLU A 34 -7.89 9.16 5.73
C GLU A 34 -7.39 9.95 4.51
N LEU A 35 -6.12 9.76 4.16
CA LEU A 35 -5.49 10.44 3.05
C LEU A 35 -5.09 9.44 1.95
N PHE A 36 -5.08 9.91 0.72
CA PHE A 36 -4.64 9.14 -0.44
C PHE A 36 -3.44 9.86 -1.05
N GLY A 37 -2.34 9.14 -1.19
CA GLY A 37 -1.09 9.69 -1.71
C GLY A 37 -0.46 8.74 -2.70
N TYR A 38 0.50 9.23 -3.47
CA TYR A 38 1.31 8.35 -4.31
C TYR A 38 2.26 7.48 -3.47
N ILE A 39 2.51 6.27 -3.92
CA ILE A 39 3.59 5.42 -3.42
C ILE A 39 4.93 6.08 -3.83
N PRO A 40 5.89 6.30 -2.90
CA PRO A 40 7.08 7.09 -3.18
C PRO A 40 7.91 6.64 -4.37
N GLN A 41 8.11 5.33 -4.53
CA GLN A 41 8.92 4.80 -5.63
C GLN A 41 8.38 5.21 -7.00
N PHE A 42 7.06 5.19 -7.21
CA PHE A 42 6.46 5.63 -8.47
C PHE A 42 6.70 7.12 -8.77
N VAL A 43 6.77 7.95 -7.73
CA VAL A 43 7.10 9.38 -7.88
C VAL A 43 8.57 9.53 -8.29
N PHE A 44 9.48 8.88 -7.59
CA PHE A 44 10.92 9.00 -7.87
C PHE A 44 11.30 8.42 -9.23
N ASP A 45 10.69 7.30 -9.62
CA ASP A 45 10.88 6.69 -10.94
C ASP A 45 10.38 7.63 -12.04
N ALA A 46 9.17 8.18 -11.90
CA ALA A 46 8.62 9.10 -12.90
C ALA A 46 9.45 10.39 -13.04
N VAL A 47 9.95 10.94 -11.92
CA VAL A 47 10.86 12.09 -11.94
C VAL A 47 12.16 11.76 -12.65
N SER A 48 12.78 10.63 -12.31
CA SER A 48 14.07 10.22 -12.88
C SER A 48 13.96 9.83 -14.35
N GLU A 49 12.85 9.21 -14.78
CA GLU A 49 12.57 8.87 -16.17
C GLU A 49 12.49 10.11 -17.07
N VAL A 50 11.88 11.20 -16.58
CA VAL A 50 11.64 12.41 -17.38
C VAL A 50 12.76 13.44 -17.27
N LEU A 51 13.28 13.65 -16.06
CA LEU A 51 14.35 14.63 -15.83
C LEU A 51 15.72 14.05 -16.16
N GLY A 52 15.90 12.74 -16.02
CA GLY A 52 17.21 12.08 -15.94
C GLY A 52 17.73 12.06 -14.52
N ALA A 53 18.49 11.02 -14.17
CA ALA A 53 19.00 10.80 -12.81
C ALA A 53 19.91 11.94 -12.30
N ASP A 54 20.59 12.64 -13.20
CA ASP A 54 21.57 13.70 -12.84
C ASP A 54 20.97 15.12 -12.86
N SER A 55 19.70 15.26 -13.27
CA SER A 55 19.06 16.57 -13.47
C SER A 55 18.26 17.06 -12.26
N TRP A 56 18.22 16.27 -11.20
CA TRP A 56 17.59 16.63 -9.94
C TRP A 56 18.37 16.03 -8.77
N SER A 57 18.29 16.67 -7.62
CA SER A 57 18.95 16.17 -6.41
C SER A 57 18.15 16.57 -5.17
N HIS A 58 18.46 15.92 -4.06
CA HIS A 58 17.99 16.34 -2.74
C HIS A 58 19.15 16.33 -1.75
N THR A 59 19.06 17.19 -0.76
CA THR A 59 20.02 17.34 0.33
C THR A 59 19.27 17.29 1.65
N VAL A 60 19.80 16.55 2.61
CA VAL A 60 19.29 16.55 3.98
C VAL A 60 20.00 17.68 4.72
N ASP A 61 19.26 18.74 5.03
CA ASP A 61 19.81 19.95 5.65
C ASP A 61 20.04 19.71 7.15
N GLU A 62 19.03 19.14 7.81
CA GLU A 62 19.04 18.83 9.24
C GLU A 62 18.03 17.72 9.53
N HIS A 63 18.25 16.99 10.61
CA HIS A 63 17.30 16.04 11.15
C HIS A 63 17.32 16.06 12.66
N PHE A 64 16.18 15.75 13.26
CA PHE A 64 16.06 15.51 14.69
C PHE A 64 15.01 14.43 14.92
N HIS A 65 15.06 13.79 16.08
CA HIS A 65 14.05 12.83 16.48
C HIS A 65 13.75 12.93 17.97
N THR A 66 12.54 12.52 18.31
CA THR A 66 12.10 12.23 19.67
C THR A 66 12.04 10.71 19.85
N ASP A 67 11.45 10.23 20.93
CA ASP A 67 11.17 8.79 21.10
C ASP A 67 10.04 8.28 20.19
N LYS A 68 9.22 9.19 19.63
CA LYS A 68 8.00 8.84 18.89
C LYS A 68 8.02 9.27 17.43
N GLN A 69 8.86 10.24 17.07
CA GLN A 69 8.80 10.87 15.76
C GLN A 69 10.18 11.31 15.30
N ALA A 70 10.48 11.05 14.03
CA ALA A 70 11.60 11.61 13.31
C ALA A 70 11.12 12.76 12.41
N VAL A 71 11.88 13.84 12.36
CA VAL A 71 11.63 15.01 11.52
C VAL A 71 12.90 15.34 10.75
N VAL A 72 12.77 15.56 9.46
CA VAL A 72 13.89 15.82 8.56
C VAL A 72 13.56 17.02 7.69
N ARG A 73 14.50 17.95 7.56
CA ARG A 73 14.44 19.04 6.59
C ARG A 73 15.23 18.65 5.35
N VAL A 74 14.57 18.74 4.20
CA VAL A 74 15.18 18.41 2.90
C VAL A 74 15.00 19.57 1.95
N THR A 75 16.05 19.85 1.18
CA THR A 75 16.01 20.73 0.01
C THR A 75 16.12 19.90 -1.26
N VAL A 76 15.15 20.06 -2.18
CA VAL A 76 15.16 19.45 -3.51
C VAL A 76 15.46 20.52 -4.55
N THR A 77 16.36 20.22 -5.48
CA THR A 77 16.77 21.11 -6.56
C THR A 77 16.50 20.47 -7.92
N ILE A 78 15.82 21.21 -8.81
CA ILE A 78 15.52 20.82 -10.19
C ILE A 78 15.84 22.00 -11.10
N GLY A 79 16.74 21.82 -12.07
CA GLY A 79 17.04 22.84 -13.08
C GLY A 79 17.46 24.20 -12.50
N GLY A 80 18.14 24.22 -11.34
CA GLY A 80 18.61 25.43 -10.65
C GLY A 80 17.59 26.09 -9.72
N ALA A 81 16.34 25.63 -9.68
CA ALA A 81 15.35 26.06 -8.69
C ALA A 81 15.32 25.07 -7.51
N SER A 82 15.13 25.59 -6.30
CA SER A 82 15.14 24.78 -5.08
C SER A 82 13.92 25.04 -4.19
N HIS A 83 13.42 23.98 -3.57
CA HIS A 83 12.37 24.05 -2.55
C HIS A 83 12.79 23.24 -1.33
N THR A 84 12.47 23.78 -0.15
CA THR A 84 12.81 23.18 1.14
C THR A 84 11.55 22.88 1.93
N GLN A 85 11.46 21.68 2.50
CA GLN A 85 10.33 21.24 3.31
C GLN A 85 10.77 20.33 4.46
N PHE A 86 9.92 20.28 5.48
CA PHE A 86 10.02 19.30 6.54
C PHE A 86 9.14 18.08 6.24
N GLY A 87 9.73 16.91 6.45
CA GLY A 87 9.04 15.62 6.44
C GLY A 87 9.07 14.98 7.81
N GLU A 88 8.07 14.15 8.08
CA GLU A 88 7.91 13.50 9.37
C GLU A 88 7.57 12.01 9.24
N SER A 89 8.01 11.22 10.20
CA SER A 89 7.63 9.81 10.31
C SER A 89 7.62 9.34 11.75
N GLN A 90 6.73 8.41 12.07
CA GLN A 90 6.59 7.85 13.42
C GLN A 90 7.65 6.77 13.66
N ILE A 91 8.23 6.77 14.86
CA ILE A 91 9.14 5.73 15.32
C ILE A 91 8.31 4.59 15.90
N ILE A 92 8.34 3.45 15.23
CA ILE A 92 7.61 2.26 15.64
C ILE A 92 8.61 1.28 16.26
N ARG A 93 8.34 0.86 17.51
CA ARG A 93 9.18 -0.11 18.25
C ARG A 93 10.66 0.33 18.37
N GLY A 94 10.90 1.63 18.48
CA GLY A 94 12.25 2.19 18.60
C GLY A 94 13.06 2.25 17.30
N ASP A 95 12.48 1.87 16.15
CA ASP A 95 13.17 1.91 14.85
C ASP A 95 13.28 3.35 14.31
N THR A 96 14.30 4.06 14.80
CA THR A 96 14.61 5.44 14.39
C THR A 96 15.13 5.51 12.96
N GLY A 97 15.86 4.48 12.50
CA GLY A 97 16.43 4.45 11.16
C GLY A 97 15.36 4.41 10.07
N SER A 98 14.35 3.56 10.24
CA SER A 98 13.20 3.52 9.32
C SER A 98 12.38 4.80 9.37
N ALA A 99 12.21 5.40 10.55
CA ALA A 99 11.50 6.67 10.69
C ALA A 99 12.23 7.82 9.98
N LEU A 100 13.55 7.94 10.13
CA LEU A 100 14.34 8.96 9.41
C LEU A 100 14.24 8.79 7.89
N LYS A 101 14.31 7.56 7.38
CA LYS A 101 14.09 7.27 5.94
C LYS A 101 12.69 7.67 5.48
N GLY A 102 11.68 7.37 6.29
CA GLY A 102 10.30 7.77 6.03
C GLY A 102 10.13 9.30 5.99
N ALA A 103 10.79 10.00 6.93
CA ALA A 103 10.74 11.46 7.01
C ALA A 103 11.46 12.13 5.84
N VAL A 104 12.62 11.63 5.40
CA VAL A 104 13.29 12.07 4.16
C VAL A 104 12.34 11.91 2.97
N THR A 105 11.73 10.73 2.83
CA THR A 105 10.81 10.42 1.74
C THR A 105 9.63 11.38 1.69
N ASP A 106 9.02 11.65 2.85
CA ASP A 106 7.92 12.60 3.00
C ASP A 106 8.33 14.03 2.63
N ALA A 107 9.50 14.48 3.10
CA ALA A 107 10.04 15.81 2.79
C ALA A 107 10.32 16.01 1.29
N VAL A 108 10.93 15.02 0.63
CA VAL A 108 11.20 15.04 -0.81
C VAL A 108 9.88 15.12 -1.59
N GLN A 109 8.88 14.29 -1.26
CA GLN A 109 7.58 14.33 -1.93
C GLN A 109 6.85 15.68 -1.75
N LYS A 110 6.97 16.31 -0.58
CA LYS A 110 6.44 17.67 -0.35
C LYS A 110 7.16 18.73 -1.19
N CYS A 111 8.48 18.65 -1.32
CA CYS A 111 9.22 19.57 -2.20
C CYS A 111 8.83 19.38 -3.68
N LEU A 112 8.72 18.13 -4.15
CA LEU A 112 8.28 17.82 -5.51
C LEU A 112 6.87 18.38 -5.79
N ALA A 113 5.98 18.36 -4.80
CA ALA A 113 4.65 18.96 -4.92
C ALA A 113 4.69 20.48 -5.15
N LEU A 114 5.68 21.19 -4.60
CA LEU A 114 5.87 22.63 -4.85
C LEU A 114 6.31 22.92 -6.29
N PHE A 115 7.03 21.98 -6.93
CA PHE A 115 7.27 22.01 -8.38
C PHE A 115 6.04 21.62 -9.20
N GLY A 116 4.92 21.24 -8.59
CA GLY A 116 3.71 20.77 -9.28
C GLY A 116 3.71 19.27 -9.62
N ILE A 117 4.69 18.51 -9.12
CA ILE A 117 4.78 17.05 -9.34
C ILE A 117 3.95 16.33 -8.27
N GLY A 118 3.03 15.46 -8.67
CA GLY A 118 2.20 14.68 -7.76
C GLY A 118 1.13 15.51 -7.02
N GLY A 119 0.83 16.73 -7.49
CA GLY A 119 -0.11 17.66 -6.85
C GLY A 119 -1.52 17.12 -6.61
N LYS A 120 -1.96 16.09 -7.37
CA LYS A 120 -3.24 15.40 -7.16
C LYS A 120 -3.41 14.84 -5.76
N ALA A 121 -2.32 14.37 -5.13
CA ALA A 121 -2.33 13.88 -3.76
C ALA A 121 -2.75 14.98 -2.77
N TYR A 122 -2.22 16.19 -2.96
CA TYR A 122 -2.47 17.34 -2.09
C TYR A 122 -3.81 18.03 -2.36
N ARG A 123 -4.39 17.85 -3.56
CA ARG A 123 -5.75 18.30 -3.90
C ARG A 123 -6.84 17.30 -3.52
N GLY A 124 -6.49 16.12 -3.02
CA GLY A 124 -7.46 15.08 -2.62
C GLY A 124 -8.07 14.30 -3.79
N GLU A 125 -7.47 14.35 -4.98
CA GLU A 125 -8.01 13.78 -6.22
C GLU A 125 -7.71 12.27 -6.37
N LEU A 126 -6.94 11.68 -5.46
CA LEU A 126 -6.49 10.28 -5.58
C LEU A 126 -7.43 9.24 -4.98
N LYS A 127 -8.42 9.66 -4.18
CA LYS A 127 -9.40 8.75 -3.58
C LYS A 127 -10.20 7.97 -4.65
N PRO A 128 -10.79 8.63 -5.68
CA PRO A 128 -11.48 7.91 -6.76
C PRO A 128 -10.56 6.96 -7.52
N VAL A 129 -9.30 7.36 -7.76
CA VAL A 129 -8.31 6.54 -8.48
C VAL A 129 -8.03 5.24 -7.72
N PHE A 130 -7.81 5.32 -6.40
CA PHE A 130 -7.61 4.15 -5.55
C PHE A 130 -8.84 3.23 -5.54
N GLN A 131 -10.04 3.82 -5.42
CA GLN A 131 -11.29 3.06 -5.38
C GLN A 131 -11.57 2.34 -6.70
N ALA A 132 -11.32 2.99 -7.84
CA ALA A 132 -11.52 2.39 -9.17
C ALA A 132 -10.66 1.13 -9.38
N GLY A 133 -9.39 1.14 -8.94
CA GLY A 133 -8.55 -0.05 -9.01
C GLY A 133 -8.94 -1.12 -8.00
N THR A 134 -9.42 -0.74 -6.82
CA THR A 134 -9.96 -1.70 -5.84
C THR A 134 -11.21 -2.37 -6.39
N SER A 135 -12.12 -1.62 -7.01
CA SER A 135 -13.31 -2.21 -7.65
C SER A 135 -12.93 -3.14 -8.79
N MET A 136 -12.00 -2.77 -9.68
CA MET A 136 -11.48 -3.67 -10.73
C MET A 136 -10.88 -4.95 -10.13
N SER A 137 -10.06 -4.84 -9.08
CA SER A 137 -9.49 -6.02 -8.42
C SER A 137 -10.53 -6.94 -7.77
N LEU A 138 -11.72 -6.44 -7.44
CA LEU A 138 -12.84 -7.25 -6.94
C LEU A 138 -13.65 -7.90 -8.07
N VAL A 139 -13.67 -7.29 -9.27
CA VAL A 139 -14.30 -7.90 -10.45
C VAL A 139 -13.37 -8.94 -11.09
N ASP A 140 -12.05 -8.71 -11.00
CA ASP A 140 -11.00 -9.61 -11.47
C ASP A 140 -10.49 -10.58 -10.37
N ALA A 141 -11.04 -10.52 -9.16
CA ALA A 141 -10.78 -11.52 -8.14
C ALA A 141 -11.36 -12.84 -8.66
N GLU A 142 -10.48 -13.78 -9.00
CA GLU A 142 -10.85 -15.15 -9.36
C GLU A 142 -11.95 -15.63 -8.40
N VAL A 143 -13.05 -16.15 -8.96
CA VAL A 143 -14.10 -16.81 -8.18
C VAL A 143 -13.38 -17.77 -7.23
N PRO A 144 -13.46 -17.57 -5.90
CA PRO A 144 -12.63 -18.32 -4.97
C PRO A 144 -12.77 -19.79 -5.25
N SER A 145 -11.66 -20.50 -5.39
CA SER A 145 -11.69 -21.93 -5.68
C SER A 145 -12.57 -22.65 -4.66
N GLU A 146 -13.16 -23.78 -5.03
CA GLU A 146 -13.98 -24.57 -4.10
C GLU A 146 -13.20 -24.88 -2.80
N PHE A 147 -11.88 -25.10 -2.93
CA PHE A 147 -10.99 -25.29 -1.79
C PHE A 147 -10.87 -24.05 -0.89
N ASP A 148 -10.75 -22.85 -1.45
CA ASP A 148 -10.69 -21.59 -0.68
C ASP A 148 -12.00 -21.33 0.07
N GLN A 149 -13.14 -21.61 -0.57
CA GLN A 149 -14.46 -21.48 0.06
C GLN A 149 -14.59 -22.44 1.24
N LEU A 150 -14.24 -23.71 1.06
CA LEU A 150 -14.26 -24.73 2.10
C LEU A 150 -13.31 -24.38 3.26
N CYS A 151 -12.12 -23.85 2.97
CA CYS A 151 -11.18 -23.42 4.01
C CYS A 151 -11.71 -22.23 4.83
N ARG A 152 -12.44 -21.29 4.22
CA ARG A 152 -13.06 -20.17 4.93
C ARG A 152 -14.19 -20.65 5.84
N GLU A 153 -15.06 -21.53 5.34
CA GLU A 153 -16.13 -22.15 6.13
C GLU A 153 -15.56 -22.95 7.31
N ALA A 154 -14.54 -23.78 7.07
CA ALA A 154 -13.87 -24.57 8.12
C ALA A 154 -13.22 -23.69 9.20
N ARG A 155 -12.57 -22.58 8.83
CA ARG A 155 -11.99 -21.63 9.80
C ARG A 155 -13.06 -20.88 10.58
N ALA A 156 -14.22 -20.61 9.99
CA ALA A 156 -15.31 -19.93 10.67
C ALA A 156 -15.89 -20.78 11.82
N LEU A 157 -15.91 -22.11 11.66
CA LEU A 157 -16.30 -23.05 12.74
C LEU A 157 -15.40 -22.97 13.97
N ASN A 158 -14.14 -22.54 13.80
CA ASN A 158 -13.18 -22.41 14.89
C ASN A 158 -13.13 -20.98 15.48
N ARG A 159 -13.94 -20.04 15.00
CA ARG A 159 -13.96 -18.67 15.56
C ARG A 159 -14.81 -18.64 16.83
N GLY A 160 -14.20 -18.31 17.96
CA GLY A 160 -14.89 -18.01 19.22
C GLY A 160 -14.72 -19.06 20.32
N SER A 161 -14.19 -20.24 20.01
CA SER A 161 -13.78 -21.24 21.00
C SER A 161 -12.26 -21.37 21.01
N GLY A 162 -11.63 -21.29 22.18
CA GLY A 162 -10.17 -21.49 22.33
C GLY A 162 -9.68 -22.90 21.95
N LYS A 163 -10.59 -23.79 21.49
CA LYS A 163 -10.32 -25.12 20.95
C LYS A 163 -11.30 -25.43 19.80
N PRO A 164 -10.85 -26.12 18.73
CA PRO A 164 -11.70 -26.58 17.63
C PRO A 164 -12.78 -27.54 18.12
N ASP A 165 -14.02 -27.34 17.68
CA ASP A 165 -15.11 -28.29 17.91
C ASP A 165 -15.01 -29.42 16.86
N LEU A 166 -14.46 -30.55 17.30
CA LEU A 166 -14.25 -31.72 16.44
C LEU A 166 -15.57 -32.34 15.95
N GLU A 167 -16.67 -32.16 16.66
CA GLU A 167 -17.98 -32.66 16.26
C GLU A 167 -18.57 -31.83 15.12
N GLN A 168 -18.45 -30.50 15.24
CA GLN A 168 -18.78 -29.58 14.15
C GLN A 168 -17.90 -29.82 12.93
N GLY A 169 -16.59 -30.04 13.13
CA GLY A 169 -15.66 -30.35 12.05
C GLY A 169 -15.99 -31.66 11.31
N ARG A 170 -16.37 -32.72 12.03
CA ARG A 170 -16.84 -33.99 11.43
C ARG A 170 -18.15 -33.81 10.66
N THR A 171 -19.08 -33.04 11.21
CA THR A 171 -20.38 -32.76 10.58
C THR A 171 -20.19 -31.98 9.28
N PHE A 172 -19.31 -30.98 9.29
CA PHE A 172 -18.90 -30.23 8.11
C PHE A 172 -18.30 -31.16 7.04
N TRP A 173 -17.35 -32.01 7.41
CA TRP A 173 -16.73 -32.95 6.48
C TRP A 173 -17.75 -33.90 5.82
N LYS A 174 -18.67 -34.46 6.61
CA LYS A 174 -19.76 -35.32 6.08
C LYS A 174 -20.65 -34.58 5.10
N LYS A 175 -20.99 -33.31 5.39
CA LYS A 175 -21.78 -32.46 4.49
C LYS A 175 -21.05 -32.22 3.17
N CYS A 176 -19.75 -31.93 3.20
CA CYS A 176 -18.93 -31.72 2.00
C CYS A 176 -18.79 -33.00 1.16
N MET A 177 -18.70 -34.17 1.80
CA MET A 177 -18.75 -35.47 1.12
C MET A 177 -20.10 -35.70 0.44
N ALA A 178 -21.21 -35.51 1.16
CA ALA A 178 -22.56 -35.76 0.67
C ALA A 178 -22.95 -34.83 -0.50
N THR A 179 -22.49 -33.59 -0.48
CA THR A 179 -22.72 -32.60 -1.54
C THR A 179 -21.73 -32.72 -2.70
N GLY A 180 -20.76 -33.63 -2.63
CA GLY A 180 -19.76 -33.83 -3.67
C GLY A 180 -18.71 -32.72 -3.78
N ARG A 181 -18.71 -31.73 -2.86
CA ARG A 181 -17.79 -30.58 -2.85
C ARG A 181 -16.32 -30.98 -2.71
N LEU A 182 -16.04 -32.17 -2.18
CA LEU A 182 -14.66 -32.70 -2.06
C LEU A 182 -14.16 -33.44 -3.31
N LYS A 183 -15.00 -33.69 -4.31
CA LYS A 183 -14.64 -34.50 -5.49
C LYS A 183 -13.59 -33.83 -6.38
N GLY A 184 -13.59 -32.50 -6.43
CA GLY A 184 -12.64 -31.70 -7.23
C GLY A 184 -11.33 -31.36 -6.51
N LEU A 185 -11.18 -31.74 -5.24
CA LEU A 185 -9.99 -31.42 -4.45
C LEU A 185 -8.93 -32.52 -4.60
N SER A 186 -7.68 -32.10 -4.70
CA SER A 186 -6.51 -32.97 -4.55
C SER A 186 -6.38 -33.53 -3.13
N GLU A 187 -5.60 -34.60 -2.97
CA GLU A 187 -5.33 -35.19 -1.64
C GLU A 187 -4.59 -34.23 -0.71
N THR A 188 -3.75 -33.36 -1.26
CA THR A 188 -3.06 -32.30 -0.50
C THR A 188 -4.06 -31.29 0.08
N GLU A 189 -5.03 -30.85 -0.74
CA GLU A 189 -6.08 -29.92 -0.32
C GLU A 189 -7.01 -30.54 0.73
N LYS A 190 -7.44 -31.79 0.53
CA LYS A 190 -8.21 -32.53 1.54
C LYS A 190 -7.46 -32.65 2.86
N THR A 191 -6.15 -32.92 2.80
CA THR A 191 -5.30 -33.00 3.99
C THR A 191 -5.22 -31.66 4.71
N GLN A 192 -5.06 -30.56 3.97
CA GLN A 192 -4.99 -29.22 4.54
C GLN A 192 -6.33 -28.78 5.15
N LEU A 193 -7.45 -29.05 4.47
CA LEU A 193 -8.79 -28.80 5.02
C LEU A 193 -9.03 -29.59 6.32
N ALA A 194 -8.59 -30.85 6.37
CA ALA A 194 -8.70 -31.68 7.56
C ALA A 194 -7.81 -31.21 8.73
N LYS A 195 -6.70 -30.53 8.46
CA LYS A 195 -5.87 -29.88 9.50
C LYS A 195 -6.57 -28.65 10.08
N ILE A 196 -7.15 -27.81 9.22
CA ILE A 196 -7.94 -26.65 9.63
C ILE A 196 -9.09 -27.07 10.56
N LEU A 197 -9.86 -28.10 10.19
CA LEU A 197 -10.96 -28.61 11.02
C LEU A 197 -10.50 -29.20 12.36
N ARG A 198 -9.22 -29.62 12.45
CA ARG A 198 -8.60 -30.09 13.69
C ARG A 198 -7.89 -28.98 14.48
N GLY A 199 -7.84 -27.76 13.94
CA GLY A 199 -7.08 -26.62 14.47
C GLY A 199 -5.59 -26.89 14.62
N VAL A 200 -5.03 -27.67 13.69
CA VAL A 200 -3.59 -27.98 13.57
C VAL A 200 -2.98 -27.17 12.42
#